data_AF-A0A368FLZ6-F1
#
_entry.id   AF-A0A368FLZ6-F1
#
_cell.length_a   1.000
_cell.length_b   1.000
_cell.length_c   1.000
_cell.angle_alpha   90.00
_cell.angle_beta   90.00
_cell.angle_gamma   90.00
#
_symmetry.space_group_name_H-M   'P 1'
#
loop_
_entity.id
_entity.type
_entity.pdbx_description
1 polymer ?
#
loop_
_entity_poly.entity_id
_entity_poly.type
_entity_poly.pdbx_seq_one_letter_code
_entity_poly.pdbx_strand_id
1 'polypeptide(L)'
;MERDYRPQPELDVYSESGLDDASDLDELSASARQAAEREMAQRDQLLDEDALFYEEGDEEQRRRRRRRGVREEGAEEVEMEEEVPIDILENLRGRSTKDHVSDEAVAREIERRFKNFLRAFKDPETRKAKYLQAMSQMASENKESLEVDFRDLADENGEPNICYFLPEAPVQVLKILDKAATDVVLTIYPYYGRVCSEIKVRISHLPVEEDIRMLRQIHLNMLIKTSGVVTVATGILPQLSVVKYDCVACGYILGPFVQREDEEVKPSICPSCQGRGPFELNVENTVYHNYQRITIQESPNKVAPGRLPRSKDCILLGDLCDSCKPGDEIEVTGVYSNNFDGALNYKQGFPVFNTLIHANHITNKDKIACSQLTDEDVKAIRELSKDPHIAERIFASIAPSIYGHDYVKQAIALALFRGEAKNPGEKHRLRGEE
;
A
#
# COMPACT_ATOMS: atom_id res chain seq x y z
N MET A 1 2.64 -25.44 41.72
CA MET A 1 2.10 -26.57 40.95
C MET A 1 1.69 -27.75 41.83
N GLU A 2 2.37 -28.08 42.95
CA GLU A 2 1.96 -29.20 43.83
C GLU A 2 0.83 -28.90 44.83
N ARG A 3 0.27 -27.69 44.84
CA ARG A 3 -0.89 -27.33 45.69
C ARG A 3 -2.24 -27.48 44.99
N ASP A 4 -2.24 -27.66 43.67
CA ASP A 4 -3.47 -27.67 42.85
C ASP A 4 -4.11 -29.06 42.74
N TYR A 5 -3.42 -30.12 43.20
CA TYR A 5 -3.89 -31.52 43.16
C TYR A 5 -4.30 -32.04 44.54
N ARG A 6 -4.80 -31.18 45.43
CA ARG A 6 -5.34 -31.63 46.72
C ARG A 6 -6.80 -32.06 46.54
N PRO A 7 -7.17 -33.30 46.88
CA PRO A 7 -8.55 -33.76 46.75
C PRO A 7 -9.47 -32.90 47.61
N GLN A 8 -10.54 -32.36 47.01
CA GLN A 8 -11.50 -31.49 47.66
C GLN A 8 -12.83 -32.27 47.79
N PRO A 9 -13.10 -32.88 48.97
CA PRO A 9 -14.21 -33.81 49.13
C PRO A 9 -15.59 -33.18 48.98
N GLU A 10 -15.71 -31.85 48.95
CA GLU A 10 -16.96 -31.12 48.71
C GLU A 10 -17.25 -30.88 47.21
N LEU A 11 -16.24 -30.94 46.34
CA LEU A 11 -16.35 -30.72 44.89
C LEU A 11 -16.17 -32.01 44.08
N ASP A 12 -15.57 -33.04 44.68
CA ASP A 12 -15.39 -34.39 44.11
C ASP A 12 -16.62 -35.30 44.36
N VAL A 13 -17.83 -34.72 44.40
CA VAL A 13 -19.09 -35.48 44.50
C VAL A 13 -20.01 -34.99 43.37
N TYR A 14 -20.42 -35.91 42.51
CA TYR A 14 -21.41 -35.60 41.46
C TYR A 14 -22.74 -35.18 42.11
N SER A 15 -23.39 -34.15 41.56
CA SER A 15 -24.72 -33.78 42.00
C SER A 15 -25.73 -34.86 41.61
N GLU A 16 -26.43 -35.43 42.58
CA GLU A 16 -27.49 -36.44 42.34
C GLU A 16 -28.72 -35.87 41.60
N SER A 17 -28.81 -34.55 41.44
CA SER A 17 -29.90 -33.92 40.70
C SER A 17 -29.80 -34.21 39.20
N GLY A 18 -30.69 -35.08 38.71
CA GLY A 18 -30.77 -35.47 37.29
C GLY A 18 -30.23 -36.88 37.00
N LEU A 19 -29.79 -37.61 38.02
CA LEU A 19 -29.59 -39.05 37.91
C LEU A 19 -30.93 -39.75 38.07
N ASP A 20 -31.44 -40.27 36.95
CA ASP A 20 -32.62 -41.13 36.92
C ASP A 20 -32.24 -42.55 37.35
N ASP A 21 -31.86 -42.70 38.63
CA ASP A 21 -31.46 -43.98 39.22
C ASP A 21 -32.68 -44.87 39.56
N ALA A 22 -33.88 -44.45 39.15
CA ALA A 22 -35.14 -45.19 39.30
C ALA A 22 -35.62 -45.73 37.94
N SER A 23 -34.72 -46.34 37.17
CA SER A 23 -35.09 -47.03 35.94
C SER A 23 -35.35 -48.52 36.18
N ASP A 24 -36.46 -48.86 36.83
CA ASP A 24 -37.17 -50.10 36.46
C ASP A 24 -37.81 -49.84 35.09
N LEU A 25 -36.99 -49.82 34.04
CA LEU A 25 -37.47 -49.78 32.67
C LEU A 25 -37.82 -51.20 32.27
N ASP A 26 -39.11 -51.49 32.19
CA ASP A 26 -39.60 -52.72 31.58
C ASP A 26 -38.98 -52.88 30.18
N GLU A 27 -38.38 -54.05 29.91
CA GLU A 27 -37.82 -54.34 28.60
C GLU A 27 -38.89 -54.15 27.52
N LEU A 28 -38.65 -53.19 26.61
CA LEU A 28 -39.53 -52.96 25.46
C LEU A 28 -39.73 -54.26 24.69
N SER A 29 -41.00 -54.62 24.46
CA SER A 29 -41.34 -55.79 23.65
C SER A 29 -40.69 -55.68 22.27
N ALA A 30 -40.36 -56.82 21.66
CA ALA A 30 -39.66 -56.86 20.38
C ALA A 30 -40.39 -56.05 19.27
N SER A 31 -41.72 -55.97 19.33
CA SER A 31 -42.51 -55.15 18.41
C SER A 31 -42.34 -53.65 18.65
N ALA A 32 -42.21 -53.22 19.90
CA ALA A 32 -42.01 -51.81 20.23
C ALA A 32 -40.60 -51.35 19.86
N ARG A 33 -39.58 -52.21 20.02
CA ARG A 33 -38.22 -51.95 19.52
C ARG A 33 -38.16 -51.78 18.01
N GLN A 34 -38.80 -52.67 17.25
CA GLN A 34 -38.84 -52.56 15.78
C GLN A 34 -39.59 -51.32 15.28
N ALA A 35 -40.61 -50.86 16.02
CA ALA A 35 -41.31 -49.62 15.70
C ALA A 35 -40.41 -48.39 15.92
N ALA A 36 -39.69 -48.35 17.05
CA ALA A 36 -38.75 -47.26 17.36
C ALA A 36 -37.54 -47.24 16.38
N GLU A 37 -37.02 -48.40 15.98
CA GLU A 37 -35.98 -48.47 14.95
C GLU A 37 -36.48 -47.99 13.58
N ARG A 38 -37.73 -48.30 13.20
CA ARG A 38 -38.31 -47.76 11.96
C ARG A 38 -38.48 -46.25 12.01
N GLU A 39 -38.85 -45.71 13.16
CA GLU A 39 -39.03 -44.27 13.33
C GLU A 39 -37.69 -43.53 13.29
N MET A 40 -36.64 -44.07 13.92
CA MET A 40 -35.28 -43.52 13.79
C MET A 40 -34.75 -43.64 12.36
N ALA A 41 -34.97 -44.77 11.68
CA ALA A 41 -34.56 -44.94 10.28
C ALA A 41 -35.28 -43.97 9.32
N GLN A 42 -36.55 -43.64 9.57
CA GLN A 42 -37.26 -42.60 8.80
C GLN A 42 -36.69 -41.20 9.05
N ARG A 43 -36.24 -40.93 10.28
CA ARG A 43 -35.66 -39.64 10.66
C ARG A 43 -34.25 -39.46 10.09
N ASP A 44 -33.47 -40.54 10.05
CA ASP A 44 -32.15 -40.57 9.41
C ASP A 44 -32.28 -40.48 7.87
N GLN A 45 -33.30 -41.08 7.27
CA GLN A 45 -33.60 -40.91 5.84
C GLN A 45 -33.95 -39.46 5.47
N LEU A 46 -34.67 -38.74 6.33
CA LEU A 46 -34.97 -37.32 6.12
C LEU A 46 -33.73 -36.42 6.29
N LEU A 47 -32.75 -36.83 7.11
CA LEU A 47 -31.48 -36.12 7.26
C LEU A 47 -30.53 -36.37 6.07
N ASP A 48 -30.61 -37.53 5.42
CA ASP A 48 -29.90 -37.81 4.16
C ASP A 48 -30.51 -37.09 2.95
N GLU A 49 -31.81 -36.77 2.96
CA GLU A 49 -32.47 -36.00 1.89
C GLU A 49 -32.06 -34.51 1.88
N ASP A 50 -31.72 -33.90 3.02
CA ASP A 50 -31.16 -32.54 3.10
C ASP A 50 -29.64 -32.49 2.75
N ALA A 51 -28.99 -33.66 2.62
CA ALA A 51 -27.60 -33.78 2.17
C ALA A 51 -27.46 -34.03 0.65
N LEU A 52 -28.57 -34.07 -0.10
CA LEU A 52 -28.61 -34.39 -1.54
C LEU A 52 -29.21 -33.26 -2.40
N PHE A 53 -28.76 -32.02 -2.20
CA PHE A 53 -28.99 -30.91 -3.14
C PHE A 53 -27.72 -30.39 -3.83
N TYR A 54 -26.70 -31.23 -3.98
CA TYR A 54 -25.60 -30.99 -4.91
C TYR A 54 -25.35 -32.21 -5.81
N GLU A 55 -25.54 -31.97 -7.12
CA GLU A 55 -25.02 -32.72 -8.27
C GLU A 55 -25.74 -34.00 -8.77
N GLU A 56 -26.91 -33.82 -9.39
CA GLU A 56 -27.32 -34.62 -10.57
C GLU A 56 -27.58 -33.69 -11.77
N GLY A 57 -26.50 -33.11 -12.31
CA GLY A 57 -26.55 -32.26 -13.51
C GLY A 57 -25.50 -32.58 -14.57
N ASP A 58 -24.44 -33.31 -14.24
CA ASP A 58 -23.21 -33.30 -15.06
C ASP A 58 -22.72 -34.66 -15.59
N GLU A 59 -23.53 -35.72 -15.51
CA GLU A 59 -23.19 -36.99 -16.15
C GLU A 59 -23.84 -37.22 -17.53
N GLU A 60 -24.92 -36.51 -17.89
CA GLU A 60 -25.54 -36.66 -19.23
C GLU A 60 -24.87 -35.82 -20.33
N GLN A 61 -24.10 -34.78 -20.00
CA GLN A 61 -23.33 -34.02 -21.01
C GLN A 61 -22.03 -34.73 -21.42
N ARG A 62 -21.45 -35.57 -20.56
CA ARG A 62 -20.23 -36.34 -20.86
C ARG A 62 -20.47 -37.47 -21.87
N ARG A 63 -21.69 -37.99 -22.00
CA ARG A 63 -22.02 -39.01 -23.02
C ARG A 63 -22.37 -38.42 -24.40
N ARG A 64 -22.78 -37.15 -24.49
CA ARG A 64 -23.03 -36.49 -25.80
C ARG A 64 -21.79 -35.87 -26.46
N ARG A 65 -20.72 -35.57 -25.71
CA ARG A 65 -19.48 -35.03 -26.29
C ARG A 65 -18.50 -36.07 -26.85
N ARG A 66 -18.65 -37.35 -26.52
CA ARG A 66 -17.78 -38.44 -27.07
C ARG A 66 -18.07 -38.82 -28.53
N ARG A 67 -18.96 -38.13 -29.25
CA ARG A 67 -19.28 -38.42 -30.65
C ARG A 67 -19.04 -37.28 -31.63
N ARG A 68 -18.29 -36.24 -31.25
CA ARG A 68 -17.93 -35.14 -32.16
C ARG A 68 -16.47 -34.70 -31.94
N GLY A 69 -15.57 -35.62 -32.21
CA GLY A 69 -14.12 -35.40 -32.19
C GLY A 69 -13.45 -36.10 -33.37
N VAL A 70 -13.77 -35.65 -34.59
CA VAL A 70 -12.91 -35.85 -35.77
C VAL A 70 -13.02 -34.57 -36.61
N ARG A 71 -12.18 -33.57 -36.32
CA ARG A 71 -11.42 -32.80 -37.31
C ARG A 71 -10.65 -31.64 -36.67
N GLU A 72 -9.42 -31.50 -37.17
CA GLU A 72 -8.58 -30.29 -37.30
C GLU A 72 -7.72 -29.89 -36.10
N GLU A 73 -6.44 -30.25 -36.23
CA GLU A 73 -5.28 -29.80 -35.47
C GLU A 73 -4.92 -28.35 -35.86
N GLY A 74 -4.58 -27.53 -34.86
CA GLY A 74 -3.85 -26.27 -35.05
C GLY A 74 -4.49 -25.04 -34.40
N ALA A 75 -4.41 -24.91 -33.08
CA ALA A 75 -4.46 -23.62 -32.37
C ALA A 75 -3.90 -23.78 -30.96
N GLU A 76 -3.09 -22.81 -30.53
CA GLU A 76 -2.33 -22.74 -29.29
C GLU A 76 -3.22 -22.84 -28.03
N GLU A 77 -2.78 -23.63 -27.05
CA GLU A 77 -3.40 -23.76 -25.74
C GLU A 77 -3.19 -22.45 -24.94
N VAL A 78 -4.25 -21.67 -24.78
CA VAL A 78 -4.34 -20.65 -23.74
C VAL A 78 -4.83 -21.35 -22.48
N GLU A 79 -4.00 -21.42 -21.45
CA GLU A 79 -4.39 -21.90 -20.12
C GLU A 79 -5.61 -21.10 -19.64
N MET A 80 -6.73 -21.80 -19.41
CA MET A 80 -7.90 -21.20 -18.78
C MET A 80 -7.59 -20.94 -17.32
N GLU A 81 -7.41 -19.67 -16.95
CA GLU A 81 -7.41 -19.24 -15.56
C GLU A 81 -8.75 -19.63 -14.92
N GLU A 82 -8.71 -20.52 -13.93
CA GLU A 82 -9.88 -20.83 -13.10
C GLU A 82 -10.38 -19.53 -12.47
N GLU A 83 -11.57 -19.08 -12.88
CA GLU A 83 -12.23 -17.91 -12.29
C GLU A 83 -12.60 -18.22 -10.84
N VAL A 84 -11.78 -17.71 -9.93
CA VAL A 84 -12.04 -17.72 -8.50
C VAL A 84 -13.31 -16.88 -8.24
N PRO A 85 -14.30 -17.38 -7.46
CA PRO A 85 -15.57 -16.65 -7.27
C PRO A 85 -15.37 -15.32 -6.54
N ILE A 86 -16.16 -14.33 -6.98
CA ILE A 86 -16.16 -12.91 -6.54
C ILE A 86 -16.35 -12.74 -5.01
N ASP A 87 -16.90 -13.75 -4.32
CA ASP A 87 -17.26 -13.74 -2.90
C ASP A 87 -16.07 -13.88 -1.91
N ILE A 88 -14.83 -14.00 -2.39
CA ILE A 88 -13.67 -14.23 -1.51
C ILE A 88 -13.21 -12.95 -0.80
N LEU A 89 -13.36 -11.77 -1.40
CA LEU A 89 -12.89 -10.50 -0.81
C LEU A 89 -13.78 -9.99 0.33
N GLU A 90 -15.07 -10.30 0.31
CA GLU A 90 -16.04 -9.81 1.32
C GLU A 90 -16.11 -10.71 2.55
N ASN A 91 -15.75 -11.99 2.39
CA ASN A 91 -15.79 -12.98 3.45
C ASN A 91 -14.46 -13.03 4.21
N LEU A 92 -14.25 -12.08 5.14
CA LEU A 92 -13.09 -12.06 6.03
C LEU A 92 -12.94 -13.31 6.92
N ARG A 93 -13.93 -14.21 6.99
CA ARG A 93 -13.91 -15.48 7.76
C ARG A 93 -13.34 -15.35 9.19
N GLY A 94 -13.47 -14.18 9.82
CA GLY A 94 -12.92 -13.88 11.15
C GLY A 94 -11.39 -13.79 11.24
N ARG A 95 -10.67 -13.72 10.10
CA ARG A 95 -9.22 -13.55 10.03
C ARG A 95 -8.84 -12.08 10.14
N SER A 96 -7.60 -11.79 10.54
CA SER A 96 -7.07 -10.43 10.43
C SER A 96 -6.99 -10.03 8.95
N THR A 97 -7.23 -8.77 8.64
CA THR A 97 -7.11 -8.24 7.27
C THR A 97 -5.74 -8.50 6.67
N LYS A 98 -4.69 -8.47 7.50
CA LYS A 98 -3.31 -8.77 7.10
C LYS A 98 -3.12 -10.21 6.65
N ASP A 99 -3.72 -11.16 7.36
CA ASP A 99 -3.63 -12.57 6.97
C ASP A 99 -4.48 -12.84 5.73
N HIS A 100 -5.65 -12.18 5.63
CA HIS A 100 -6.54 -12.32 4.48
C HIS A 100 -5.91 -11.81 3.18
N VAL A 101 -5.28 -10.63 3.19
CA VAL A 101 -4.58 -10.09 2.01
C VAL A 101 -3.33 -10.91 1.65
N SER A 102 -2.77 -11.64 2.62
CA SER A 102 -1.62 -12.53 2.38
C SER A 102 -2.00 -13.86 1.71
N ASP A 103 -3.29 -14.24 1.73
CA ASP A 103 -3.76 -15.43 1.03
C ASP A 103 -3.58 -15.26 -0.49
N GLU A 104 -2.96 -16.24 -1.16
CA GLU A 104 -2.60 -16.12 -2.59
C GLU A 104 -3.81 -15.93 -3.53
N ALA A 105 -4.96 -16.50 -3.17
CA ALA A 105 -6.20 -16.33 -3.93
C ALA A 105 -6.72 -14.88 -3.86
N VAL A 106 -6.70 -14.30 -2.67
CA VAL A 106 -7.10 -12.91 -2.42
C VAL A 106 -6.12 -11.96 -3.11
N ALA A 107 -4.82 -12.21 -2.99
CA ALA A 107 -3.79 -11.40 -3.63
C ALA A 107 -3.95 -11.36 -5.16
N ARG A 108 -4.22 -12.51 -5.81
CA ARG A 108 -4.49 -12.57 -7.25
C ARG A 108 -5.74 -11.82 -7.66
N GLU A 109 -6.80 -11.88 -6.86
CA GLU A 109 -8.04 -11.16 -7.15
C GLU A 109 -7.85 -9.64 -7.01
N ILE A 110 -7.15 -9.18 -5.98
CA ILE A 110 -6.76 -7.77 -5.82
C ILE A 110 -5.94 -7.31 -7.03
N GLU A 111 -5.00 -8.13 -7.48
CA GLU A 111 -4.16 -7.85 -8.64
C GLU A 111 -5.00 -7.73 -9.93
N ARG A 112 -5.91 -8.68 -10.19
CA ARG A 112 -6.80 -8.67 -11.36
C ARG A 112 -7.69 -7.43 -11.37
N ARG A 113 -8.31 -7.10 -10.23
CA ARG A 113 -9.15 -5.92 -10.07
C ARG A 113 -8.39 -4.62 -10.28
N PHE A 114 -7.19 -4.50 -9.71
CA PHE A 114 -6.37 -3.32 -9.92
C PHE A 114 -5.89 -3.18 -11.37
N LYS A 115 -5.54 -4.28 -12.04
CA LYS A 115 -5.22 -4.30 -13.49
C LYS A 115 -6.42 -3.80 -14.32
N ASN A 116 -7.63 -4.23 -13.97
CA ASN A 116 -8.86 -3.76 -14.62
C ASN A 116 -9.10 -2.27 -14.35
N PHE A 117 -8.90 -1.82 -13.12
CA PHE A 117 -9.00 -0.40 -12.73
C PHE A 117 -8.06 0.48 -13.57
N LEU A 118 -6.77 0.14 -13.67
CA LEU A 118 -5.80 0.91 -14.45
C LEU A 118 -6.17 1.03 -15.94
N ARG A 119 -6.86 0.03 -16.50
CA ARG A 119 -7.28 0.00 -17.91
C ARG A 119 -8.64 0.64 -18.16
N ALA A 120 -9.58 0.45 -17.25
CA ALA A 120 -10.98 0.83 -17.43
C ALA A 120 -11.30 2.22 -16.86
N PHE A 121 -10.54 2.69 -15.88
CA PHE A 121 -10.83 3.94 -15.20
C PHE A 121 -10.75 5.13 -16.15
N LYS A 122 -11.84 5.88 -16.21
CA LYS A 122 -11.96 7.14 -16.93
C LYS A 122 -12.36 8.20 -15.93
N ASP A 123 -11.67 9.33 -16.01
CA ASP A 123 -11.94 10.46 -15.14
C ASP A 123 -13.41 10.93 -15.33
N PRO A 124 -14.18 11.12 -14.24
CA PRO A 124 -15.58 11.56 -14.31
C PRO A 124 -15.76 12.90 -15.02
N GLU A 125 -14.79 13.82 -14.94
CA GLU A 125 -14.92 15.16 -15.52
C GLU A 125 -14.52 15.18 -17.01
N THR A 126 -13.39 14.55 -17.35
CA THR A 126 -12.81 14.64 -18.70
C THR A 126 -13.11 13.45 -19.59
N ARG A 127 -13.65 12.34 -19.03
CA ARG A 127 -13.89 11.03 -19.69
C ARG A 127 -12.65 10.43 -20.37
N LYS A 128 -11.46 10.97 -20.10
CA LYS A 128 -10.18 10.47 -20.60
C LYS A 128 -9.65 9.39 -19.66
N ALA A 129 -8.88 8.46 -20.21
CA ALA A 129 -8.19 7.44 -19.41
C ALA A 129 -6.96 8.07 -18.72
N LYS A 130 -7.17 8.57 -17.49
CA LYS A 130 -6.17 9.27 -16.69
C LYS A 130 -4.91 8.43 -16.44
N TYR A 131 -5.07 7.20 -16.01
CA TYR A 131 -3.93 6.31 -15.68
C TYR A 131 -3.14 5.86 -16.91
N LEU A 132 -3.79 5.64 -18.05
CA LEU A 132 -3.07 5.36 -19.31
C LEU A 132 -2.21 6.54 -19.76
N GLN A 133 -2.71 7.77 -19.59
CA GLN A 133 -1.92 8.98 -19.90
C GLN A 133 -0.78 9.16 -18.90
N ALA A 134 -1.02 8.94 -17.61
CA ALA A 134 0.00 9.00 -16.57
C ALA A 134 1.11 7.97 -16.82
N MET A 135 0.76 6.74 -17.20
CA MET A 135 1.73 5.69 -17.57
C MET A 135 2.57 6.08 -18.80
N SER A 136 1.94 6.69 -19.82
CA SER A 136 2.64 7.18 -21.01
C SER A 136 3.63 8.30 -20.66
N GLN A 137 3.21 9.26 -19.83
CA GLN A 137 4.07 10.33 -19.34
C GLN A 137 5.23 9.78 -18.51
N MET A 138 4.94 8.86 -17.58
CA MET A 138 5.93 8.18 -16.77
C MET A 138 6.98 7.46 -17.64
N ALA A 139 6.54 6.74 -18.67
CA ALA A 139 7.42 6.06 -19.61
C ALA A 139 8.27 7.04 -20.45
N SER A 140 7.71 8.20 -20.83
CA SER A 140 8.47 9.22 -21.57
C SER A 140 9.55 9.89 -20.72
N GLU A 141 9.30 10.03 -19.41
CA GLU A 141 10.20 10.67 -18.45
C GLU A 141 11.14 9.65 -17.76
N ASN A 142 11.00 8.35 -18.07
CA ASN A 142 11.71 7.22 -17.44
C ASN A 142 11.58 7.22 -15.90
N LYS A 143 10.38 7.49 -15.39
CA LYS A 143 10.09 7.48 -13.96
C LYS A 143 9.75 6.07 -13.46
N GLU A 144 10.14 5.75 -12.23
CA GLU A 144 9.84 4.47 -11.56
C GLU A 144 8.53 4.51 -10.76
N SER A 145 7.89 5.67 -10.66
CA SER A 145 6.77 5.94 -9.76
C SER A 145 5.47 6.21 -10.52
N LEU A 146 4.40 5.49 -10.18
CA LEU A 146 3.06 5.73 -10.68
C LEU A 146 2.18 6.35 -9.57
N GLU A 147 1.69 7.56 -9.78
CA GLU A 147 0.77 8.23 -8.85
C GLU A 147 -0.66 7.71 -9.03
N VAL A 148 -1.29 7.32 -7.93
CA VAL A 148 -2.67 6.81 -7.87
C VAL A 148 -3.45 7.58 -6.81
N ASP A 149 -4.53 8.23 -7.24
CA ASP A 149 -5.39 8.98 -6.35
C ASP A 149 -6.31 8.04 -5.57
N PHE A 150 -6.33 8.18 -4.24
CA PHE A 150 -7.22 7.40 -3.39
C PHE A 150 -8.71 7.69 -3.68
N ARG A 151 -9.02 8.91 -4.13
CA ARG A 151 -10.39 9.31 -4.49
C ARG A 151 -10.91 8.53 -5.70
N ASP A 152 -10.05 8.32 -6.69
CA ASP A 152 -10.37 7.58 -7.91
C ASP A 152 -10.61 6.10 -7.60
N LEU A 153 -9.86 5.53 -6.66
CA LEU A 153 -10.05 4.16 -6.18
C LEU A 153 -11.37 3.99 -5.40
N ALA A 154 -11.83 5.04 -4.74
CA ALA A 154 -13.05 5.03 -3.92
C ALA A 154 -14.33 5.34 -4.71
N ASP A 155 -14.21 5.77 -5.97
CA ASP A 155 -15.35 6.08 -6.83
C ASP A 155 -16.13 4.80 -7.25
N GLU A 156 -17.35 4.95 -7.77
CA GLU A 156 -18.22 3.84 -8.18
C GLU A 156 -17.63 2.98 -9.32
N ASN A 157 -16.79 3.59 -10.17
CA ASN A 157 -16.02 2.90 -11.21
C ASN A 157 -14.69 2.33 -10.69
N GLY A 158 -14.38 2.59 -9.42
CA GLY A 158 -13.22 2.11 -8.70
C GLY A 158 -13.47 0.78 -8.00
N GLU A 159 -12.48 0.35 -7.23
CA GLU A 159 -12.53 -0.89 -6.45
C GLU A 159 -12.57 -0.55 -4.96
N PRO A 160 -13.76 -0.35 -4.37
CA PRO A 160 -13.91 0.10 -2.98
C PRO A 160 -13.30 -0.89 -1.98
N ASN A 161 -13.23 -2.18 -2.34
CA ASN A 161 -12.62 -3.22 -1.51
C ASN A 161 -11.12 -2.97 -1.28
N ILE A 162 -10.40 -2.48 -2.30
CA ILE A 162 -8.98 -2.13 -2.16
C ILE A 162 -8.83 -0.94 -1.21
N CYS A 163 -9.75 0.03 -1.25
CA CYS A 163 -9.75 1.18 -0.35
C CYS A 163 -9.94 0.80 1.11
N TYR A 164 -10.66 -0.29 1.40
CA TYR A 164 -10.82 -0.80 2.76
C TYR A 164 -9.54 -1.48 3.27
N PHE A 165 -8.90 -2.32 2.44
CA PHE A 165 -7.68 -3.04 2.84
C PHE A 165 -6.44 -2.16 2.94
N LEU A 166 -6.37 -1.11 2.12
CA LEU A 166 -5.16 -0.31 1.96
C LEU A 166 -4.72 0.43 3.26
N PRO A 167 -5.61 1.09 4.03
CA PRO A 167 -5.21 1.73 5.29
C PRO A 167 -4.78 0.75 6.37
N GLU A 168 -5.38 -0.44 6.42
CA GLU A 168 -5.17 -1.43 7.49
C GLU A 168 -3.94 -2.32 7.26
N ALA A 169 -3.68 -2.69 6.00
CA ALA A 169 -2.59 -3.57 5.60
C ALA A 169 -1.77 -3.02 4.40
N PRO A 170 -1.23 -1.79 4.49
CA PRO A 170 -0.59 -1.13 3.34
C PRO A 170 0.64 -1.87 2.81
N VAL A 171 1.44 -2.50 3.67
CA VAL A 171 2.71 -3.14 3.24
C VAL A 171 2.45 -4.32 2.30
N GLN A 172 1.38 -5.07 2.52
CA GLN A 172 1.02 -6.21 1.66
C GLN A 172 0.30 -5.72 0.41
N VAL A 173 -0.66 -4.82 0.57
CA VAL A 173 -1.43 -4.26 -0.55
C VAL A 173 -0.52 -3.54 -1.53
N LEU A 174 0.36 -2.64 -1.06
CA LEU A 174 1.30 -1.92 -1.93
C LEU A 174 2.17 -2.86 -2.76
N LYS A 175 2.68 -3.95 -2.18
CA LYS A 175 3.45 -4.95 -2.94
C LYS A 175 2.64 -5.62 -4.05
N ILE A 176 1.34 -5.84 -3.84
CA ILE A 176 0.45 -6.39 -4.86
C ILE A 176 0.18 -5.33 -5.94
N LEU A 177 -0.04 -4.07 -5.55
CA LEU A 177 -0.26 -2.96 -6.47
C LEU A 177 0.98 -2.68 -7.34
N ASP A 178 2.19 -2.75 -6.77
CA ASP A 178 3.46 -2.58 -7.48
C ASP A 178 3.64 -3.65 -8.56
N LYS A 179 3.36 -4.92 -8.24
CA LYS A 179 3.36 -6.02 -9.21
C LYS A 179 2.35 -5.81 -10.32
N ALA A 180 1.11 -5.49 -9.95
CA ALA A 180 0.04 -5.23 -10.91
C ALA A 180 0.37 -4.07 -11.85
N ALA A 181 0.91 -2.96 -11.33
CA ALA A 181 1.33 -1.81 -12.12
C ALA A 181 2.48 -2.18 -13.07
N THR A 182 3.49 -2.90 -12.57
CA THR A 182 4.62 -3.38 -13.37
C THR A 182 4.16 -4.23 -14.54
N ASP A 183 3.25 -5.18 -14.31
CA ASP A 183 2.71 -6.05 -15.37
C ASP A 183 1.93 -5.26 -16.44
N VAL A 184 1.11 -4.30 -16.04
CA VAL A 184 0.35 -3.48 -17.02
C VAL A 184 1.30 -2.64 -17.85
N VAL A 185 2.31 -2.01 -17.23
CA VAL A 185 3.29 -1.21 -17.96
C VAL A 185 4.12 -2.06 -18.92
N LEU A 186 4.55 -3.25 -18.50
CA LEU A 186 5.29 -4.17 -19.36
C LEU A 186 4.44 -4.70 -20.52
N THR A 187 3.12 -4.85 -20.32
CA THR A 187 2.20 -5.23 -21.41
C THR A 187 2.13 -4.13 -22.49
N ILE A 188 2.12 -2.85 -22.09
CA ILE A 188 2.03 -1.71 -23.02
C ILE A 188 3.42 -1.39 -23.61
N TYR A 189 4.47 -1.48 -22.80
CA TYR A 189 5.85 -1.15 -23.12
C TYR A 189 6.80 -2.31 -22.76
N PRO A 190 6.94 -3.33 -23.64
CA PRO A 190 7.74 -4.52 -23.36
C PRO A 190 9.23 -4.24 -23.08
N TYR A 191 9.77 -3.14 -23.63
CA TYR A 191 11.18 -2.77 -23.45
C TYR A 191 11.45 -2.01 -22.15
N TYR A 192 10.42 -1.62 -21.39
CA TYR A 192 10.57 -0.81 -20.18
C TYR A 192 11.30 -1.55 -19.06
N GLY A 193 11.25 -2.89 -19.06
CA GLY A 193 11.97 -3.73 -18.09
C GLY A 193 13.51 -3.60 -18.13
N ARG A 194 14.07 -2.92 -19.14
CA ARG A 194 15.50 -2.58 -19.19
C ARG A 194 15.86 -1.31 -18.43
N VAL A 195 14.88 -0.42 -18.22
CA VAL A 195 15.07 0.87 -17.55
C VAL A 195 14.82 0.70 -16.06
N CYS A 196 13.64 0.19 -15.70
CA CYS A 196 13.24 -0.09 -14.33
C CYS A 196 12.72 -1.52 -14.23
N SER A 197 13.15 -2.24 -13.21
CA SER A 197 12.69 -3.61 -12.94
C SER A 197 11.34 -3.65 -12.24
N GLU A 198 11.04 -2.65 -11.42
CA GLU A 198 9.84 -2.57 -10.59
C GLU A 198 9.26 -1.16 -10.68
N ILE A 199 7.94 -1.04 -10.61
CA ILE A 199 7.23 0.24 -10.60
C ILE A 199 6.52 0.38 -9.26
N LYS A 200 6.72 1.52 -8.60
CA LYS A 200 6.18 1.78 -7.26
C LYS A 200 4.93 2.64 -7.36
N VAL A 201 3.86 2.17 -6.72
CA VAL A 201 2.58 2.88 -6.67
C VAL A 201 2.57 3.88 -5.51
N ARG A 202 2.39 5.15 -5.86
CA ARG A 202 2.40 6.28 -4.94
C ARG A 202 0.96 6.73 -4.69
N ILE A 203 0.52 6.66 -3.44
CA ILE A 203 -0.87 6.98 -3.10
C ILE A 203 -1.02 8.46 -2.73
N SER A 204 -1.76 9.18 -3.55
CA SER A 204 -2.11 10.58 -3.35
C SER A 204 -3.51 10.74 -2.74
N HIS A 205 -3.72 11.89 -2.08
CA HIS A 205 -5.03 12.35 -1.57
C HIS A 205 -5.78 11.39 -0.64
N LEU A 206 -5.11 10.80 0.36
CA LEU A 206 -5.78 10.08 1.44
C LEU A 206 -6.79 11.01 2.16
N PRO A 207 -8.04 10.61 2.42
CA PRO A 207 -9.08 11.50 2.93
C PRO A 207 -8.81 11.99 4.35
N VAL A 208 -8.18 11.16 5.18
CA VAL A 208 -7.86 11.49 6.58
C VAL A 208 -6.45 12.09 6.64
N GLU A 209 -6.34 13.29 7.21
CA GLU A 209 -5.06 13.90 7.59
C GLU A 209 -4.93 13.88 9.11
N GLU A 210 -3.79 13.42 9.60
CA GLU A 210 -3.48 13.39 11.02
C GLU A 210 -2.32 14.33 11.36
N ASP A 211 -2.41 14.99 12.51
CA ASP A 211 -1.29 15.76 13.04
C ASP A 211 -0.26 14.82 13.67
N ILE A 212 1.02 15.16 13.56
CA ILE A 212 2.15 14.38 14.10
C ILE A 212 1.98 14.07 15.61
N ARG A 213 1.38 14.98 16.38
CA ARG A 213 1.09 14.78 17.81
C ARG A 213 -0.07 13.84 18.11
N MET A 214 -0.97 13.59 17.16
CA MET A 214 -2.09 12.66 17.33
C MET A 214 -1.69 11.20 17.08
N LEU A 215 -0.51 10.96 16.50
CA LEU A 215 0.03 9.61 16.34
C LEU A 215 0.18 8.88 17.68
N ARG A 216 -0.43 7.69 17.73
CA ARG A 216 -0.58 6.78 18.89
C ARG A 216 -0.46 5.33 18.42
N GLN A 217 -0.45 4.39 19.36
CA GLN A 217 -0.35 2.96 19.10
C GLN A 217 -1.39 2.39 18.12
N ILE A 218 -2.58 3.01 18.03
CA ILE A 218 -3.63 2.56 17.10
C ILE A 218 -3.19 2.65 15.64
N HIS A 219 -2.32 3.61 15.31
CA HIS A 219 -1.82 3.85 13.96
C HIS A 219 -0.65 2.94 13.57
N LEU A 220 -0.21 2.04 14.46
CA LEU A 220 0.91 1.15 14.18
C LEU A 220 0.59 0.22 13.00
N ASN A 221 1.51 0.21 12.03
CA ASN A 221 1.45 -0.52 10.78
C ASN A 221 0.26 -0.15 9.88
N MET A 222 -0.34 1.03 10.08
CA MET A 222 -1.40 1.58 9.23
C MET A 222 -0.84 2.64 8.27
N LEU A 223 -1.56 2.90 7.18
CA LEU A 223 -1.27 4.00 6.27
C LEU A 223 -1.81 5.30 6.86
N ILE A 224 -0.92 6.27 7.06
CA ILE A 224 -1.27 7.59 7.58
C ILE A 224 -0.88 8.67 6.57
N LYS A 225 -1.60 9.78 6.61
CA LYS A 225 -1.21 11.01 5.93
C LYS A 225 -0.98 12.09 6.98
N THR A 226 0.20 12.68 6.99
CA THR A 226 0.59 13.71 7.95
C THR A 226 1.21 14.90 7.24
N SER A 227 1.09 16.09 7.80
CA SER A 227 1.76 17.28 7.27
C SER A 227 2.73 17.89 8.28
N GLY A 228 3.78 18.50 7.75
CA GLY A 228 4.77 19.20 8.55
C GLY A 228 5.90 19.80 7.73
N VAL A 229 6.81 20.46 8.42
CA VAL A 229 7.97 21.13 7.85
C VAL A 229 9.20 20.23 8.01
N VAL A 230 9.96 20.06 6.94
CA VAL A 230 11.23 19.32 6.99
C VAL A 230 12.28 20.15 7.73
N THR A 231 12.85 19.60 8.80
CA THR A 231 13.85 20.29 9.62
C THR A 231 15.26 19.83 9.32
N VAL A 232 15.44 18.52 9.22
CA VAL A 232 16.72 17.87 8.96
C VAL A 232 16.52 16.87 7.84
N ALA A 233 17.41 16.90 6.86
CA ALA A 233 17.52 15.87 5.84
C ALA A 233 18.96 15.36 5.82
N THR A 234 19.15 14.05 5.90
CA THR A 234 20.47 13.46 5.69
C THR A 234 20.85 13.53 4.21
N GLY A 235 22.14 13.37 3.92
CA GLY A 235 22.56 13.05 2.55
C GLY A 235 21.96 11.72 2.09
N ILE A 236 21.97 11.50 0.77
CA ILE A 236 21.53 10.25 0.16
C ILE A 236 22.62 9.20 0.40
N LEU A 237 22.24 8.08 1.01
CA LEU A 237 23.13 6.96 1.31
C LEU A 237 22.62 5.72 0.56
N PRO A 238 23.50 4.86 0.02
CA PRO A 238 23.09 3.59 -0.55
C PRO A 238 22.77 2.58 0.57
N GLN A 239 21.58 1.99 0.52
CA GLN A 239 21.16 0.88 1.38
C GLN A 239 21.13 -0.42 0.57
N LEU A 240 21.49 -1.53 1.22
CA LEU A 240 21.44 -2.87 0.66
C LEU A 240 19.98 -3.34 0.53
N SER A 241 19.57 -3.77 -0.67
CA SER A 241 18.23 -4.32 -0.89
C SER A 241 18.25 -5.83 -1.09
N VAL A 242 19.02 -6.29 -2.09
CA VAL A 242 19.27 -7.70 -2.34
C VAL A 242 20.75 -7.96 -2.14
N VAL A 243 21.04 -8.76 -1.12
CA VAL A 243 22.39 -9.07 -0.68
C VAL A 243 22.79 -10.47 -1.13
N LYS A 244 24.00 -10.57 -1.66
CA LYS A 244 24.69 -11.85 -1.88
C LYS A 244 25.98 -11.85 -1.09
N TYR A 245 26.33 -13.02 -0.57
CA TYR A 245 27.55 -13.20 0.22
C TYR A 245 28.43 -14.26 -0.41
N ASP A 246 29.74 -14.09 -0.36
CA ASP A 246 30.70 -15.09 -0.79
C ASP A 246 31.19 -15.87 0.43
N CYS A 247 31.14 -17.20 0.33
CA CYS A 247 31.69 -18.06 1.36
C CYS A 247 33.21 -18.15 1.20
N VAL A 248 33.98 -17.64 2.17
CA VAL A 248 35.46 -17.67 2.13
C VAL A 248 36.02 -19.10 2.13
N ALA A 249 35.29 -20.07 2.70
CA ALA A 249 35.75 -21.45 2.81
C ALA A 249 35.67 -22.24 1.48
N CYS A 250 34.70 -21.94 0.61
CA CYS A 250 34.49 -22.70 -0.64
C CYS A 250 34.30 -21.84 -1.89
N GLY A 251 34.30 -20.51 -1.79
CA GLY A 251 34.08 -19.59 -2.90
C GLY A 251 32.66 -19.61 -3.49
N TYR A 252 31.70 -20.25 -2.81
CA TYR A 252 30.32 -20.33 -3.27
C TYR A 252 29.55 -19.04 -2.95
N ILE A 253 28.83 -18.52 -3.95
CA ILE A 253 27.98 -17.34 -3.83
C ILE A 253 26.66 -17.75 -3.16
N LEU A 254 26.37 -17.18 -2.01
CA LEU A 254 25.17 -17.33 -1.22
C LEU A 254 24.16 -16.24 -1.56
N GLY A 255 22.89 -16.61 -1.60
CA GLY A 255 21.79 -15.67 -1.81
C GLY A 255 20.98 -16.00 -3.07
N PRO A 256 20.02 -15.14 -3.44
CA PRO A 256 19.78 -13.78 -2.93
C PRO A 256 19.10 -13.72 -1.56
N PHE A 257 19.56 -12.83 -0.67
CA PHE A 257 18.88 -12.48 0.57
C PHE A 257 18.27 -11.08 0.46
N VAL A 258 16.97 -10.96 0.67
CA VAL A 258 16.32 -9.64 0.75
C VAL A 258 16.55 -9.07 2.14
N GLN A 259 17.22 -7.93 2.23
CA GLN A 259 17.38 -7.23 3.50
C GLN A 259 16.06 -6.58 3.89
N ARG A 260 15.70 -6.72 5.18
CA ARG A 260 14.63 -5.93 5.79
C ARG A 260 15.26 -4.67 6.38
N GLU A 261 14.54 -3.57 6.38
CA GLU A 261 15.03 -2.29 6.94
C GLU A 261 15.38 -2.39 8.43
N ASP A 262 14.78 -3.36 9.13
CA ASP A 262 14.86 -3.47 10.59
C ASP A 262 15.94 -4.44 11.07
N GLU A 263 16.40 -5.37 10.21
CA GLU A 263 17.35 -6.41 10.60
C GLU A 263 18.29 -6.80 9.46
N GLU A 264 19.58 -6.85 9.77
CA GLU A 264 20.61 -7.32 8.85
C GLU A 264 20.54 -8.84 8.73
N VAL A 265 19.94 -9.32 7.63
CA VAL A 265 19.87 -10.75 7.32
C VAL A 265 21.26 -11.24 6.90
N LYS A 266 21.87 -12.09 7.73
CA LYS A 266 23.13 -12.78 7.44
C LYS A 266 22.90 -14.28 7.30
N PRO A 267 23.48 -14.94 6.28
CA PRO A 267 23.47 -16.38 6.21
C PRO A 267 24.21 -16.96 7.42
N SER A 268 23.66 -18.04 7.98
CA SER A 268 24.28 -18.76 9.10
C SER A 268 25.07 -20.00 8.65
N ILE A 269 24.69 -20.58 7.51
CA ILE A 269 25.24 -21.84 7.00
C ILE A 269 25.38 -21.74 5.47
N CYS A 270 26.54 -22.16 4.95
CA CYS A 270 26.73 -22.33 3.51
C CYS A 270 26.08 -23.65 3.03
N PRO A 271 25.26 -23.66 1.97
CA PRO A 271 24.68 -24.89 1.43
C PRO A 271 25.73 -25.79 0.76
N SER A 272 26.85 -25.25 0.28
CA SER A 272 27.89 -26.01 -0.42
C SER A 272 28.86 -26.71 0.54
N CYS A 273 29.38 -26.00 1.55
CA CYS A 273 30.36 -26.57 2.49
C CYS A 273 29.81 -26.90 3.87
N GLN A 274 28.53 -26.58 4.14
CA GLN A 274 27.87 -26.70 5.46
C GLN A 274 28.62 -26.00 6.60
N GLY A 275 29.64 -25.20 6.28
CA GLY A 275 30.39 -24.41 7.23
C GLY A 275 29.60 -23.17 7.65
N ARG A 276 29.77 -22.80 8.92
CA ARG A 276 29.34 -21.50 9.49
C ARG A 276 30.37 -20.40 9.25
N GLY A 277 31.21 -20.58 8.22
CA GLY A 277 32.41 -19.79 8.00
C GLY A 277 32.13 -18.29 7.90
N PRO A 278 33.18 -17.45 7.89
CA PRO A 278 32.99 -16.04 7.63
C PRO A 278 32.42 -15.88 6.21
N PHE A 279 31.34 -15.10 6.10
CA PHE A 279 30.70 -14.72 4.86
C PHE A 279 31.04 -13.27 4.57
N GLU A 280 31.62 -13.00 3.40
CA GLU A 280 31.95 -11.65 2.94
C GLU A 280 30.87 -11.13 1.99
N LEU A 281 30.63 -9.83 1.99
CA LEU A 281 29.63 -9.20 1.13
C LEU A 281 30.12 -9.18 -0.32
N ASN A 282 29.35 -9.75 -1.26
CA ASN A 282 29.68 -9.69 -2.68
C ASN A 282 29.20 -8.36 -3.28
N VAL A 283 30.10 -7.39 -3.37
CA VAL A 283 29.78 -6.03 -3.86
C VAL A 283 29.29 -6.00 -5.32
N GLU A 284 29.71 -6.95 -6.16
CA GLU A 284 29.40 -6.96 -7.59
C GLU A 284 27.96 -7.40 -7.88
N ASN A 285 27.45 -8.35 -7.11
CA ASN A 285 26.13 -8.95 -7.35
C ASN A 285 25.05 -8.50 -6.34
N THR A 286 25.39 -7.59 -5.43
CA THR A 286 24.44 -6.93 -4.52
C THR A 286 23.73 -5.77 -5.20
N VAL A 287 22.42 -5.66 -4.98
CA VAL A 287 21.61 -4.52 -5.43
C VAL A 287 21.50 -3.50 -4.29
N TYR A 288 21.69 -2.23 -4.62
CA TYR A 288 21.56 -1.11 -3.71
C TYR A 288 20.37 -0.24 -4.12
N HIS A 289 19.71 0.38 -3.13
CA HIS A 289 18.74 1.44 -3.34
C HIS A 289 19.12 2.69 -2.54
N ASN A 290 18.66 3.83 -3.02
CA ASN A 290 18.87 5.10 -2.32
C ASN A 290 18.05 5.12 -1.02
N TYR A 291 18.68 5.56 0.05
CA TYR A 291 18.09 5.76 1.37
C TYR A 291 18.35 7.20 1.81
N GLN A 292 17.31 7.83 2.33
CA GLN A 292 17.42 9.15 2.94
C GLN A 292 16.51 9.21 4.15
N ARG A 293 17.02 9.75 5.26
CA ARG A 293 16.24 9.98 6.47
C ARG A 293 15.97 11.47 6.62
N ILE A 294 14.71 11.82 6.83
CA ILE A 294 14.26 13.18 7.09
C ILE A 294 13.57 13.26 8.44
N THR A 295 13.64 14.41 9.10
CA THR A 295 12.89 14.69 10.33
C THR A 295 11.84 15.77 10.02
N ILE A 296 10.58 15.39 10.15
CA ILE A 296 9.43 16.27 9.93
C ILE A 296 8.96 16.80 11.27
N GLN A 297 8.69 18.10 11.34
CA GLN A 297 8.18 18.79 12.51
C GLN A 297 6.79 19.38 12.22
N GLU A 298 5.94 19.46 13.24
CA GLU A 298 4.65 20.15 13.11
C GLU A 298 4.81 21.59 12.60
N SER A 299 3.95 22.00 11.67
CA SER A 299 3.92 23.37 11.17
C SER A 299 3.64 24.34 12.33
N PRO A 300 4.45 25.41 12.50
CA PRO A 300 4.31 26.32 13.64
C PRO A 300 2.92 26.98 13.71
N ASN A 301 2.26 27.16 12.55
CA ASN A 301 0.92 27.73 12.44
C ASN A 301 -0.18 26.84 13.04
N LYS A 302 0.02 25.51 13.05
CA LYS A 302 -0.95 24.54 13.62
C LYS A 302 -0.72 24.31 15.11
N VAL A 303 0.45 24.66 15.65
CA VAL A 303 0.81 24.38 17.03
C VAL A 303 0.17 25.39 17.99
N ALA A 304 -0.59 24.88 18.97
CA ALA A 304 -1.14 25.70 20.03
C ALA A 304 -0.06 26.55 20.74
N PRO A 305 -0.31 27.84 20.98
CA PRO A 305 0.67 28.75 21.55
C PRO A 305 1.15 28.26 22.92
N GLY A 306 2.46 28.37 23.16
CA GLY A 306 3.09 27.94 24.41
C GLY A 306 3.40 26.44 24.51
N ARG A 307 3.07 25.63 23.49
CA ARG A 307 3.44 24.21 23.45
C ARG A 307 4.60 23.95 22.49
N LEU A 308 5.52 23.08 22.90
CA LEU A 308 6.63 22.66 22.06
C LEU A 308 6.13 21.82 20.87
N PRO A 309 6.58 22.11 19.64
CA PRO A 309 6.27 21.31 18.47
C PRO A 309 6.90 19.92 18.59
N ARG A 310 6.19 18.90 18.10
CA ARG A 310 6.73 17.53 18.03
C ARG A 310 7.34 17.27 16.66
N SER A 311 8.32 16.38 16.63
CA SER A 311 8.94 15.89 15.40
C SER A 311 8.88 14.36 15.32
N LYS A 312 8.95 13.85 14.09
CA LYS A 312 9.03 12.43 13.76
C LYS A 312 10.01 12.21 12.61
N ASP A 313 10.70 11.09 12.67
CA ASP A 313 11.61 10.66 11.61
C ASP A 313 10.82 9.92 10.53
N CYS A 314 11.12 10.25 9.28
CA CYS A 314 10.56 9.61 8.10
C CYS A 314 11.69 9.08 7.22
N ILE A 315 11.49 7.91 6.65
CA ILE A 315 12.43 7.24 5.75
C ILE A 315 11.91 7.39 4.32
N LEU A 316 12.78 7.87 3.44
CA LEU A 316 12.57 7.98 2.00
C LEU A 316 13.44 6.94 1.29
N LEU A 317 12.87 6.26 0.31
CA LEU A 317 13.54 5.20 -0.44
C LEU A 317 13.48 5.49 -1.94
N GLY A 318 14.56 5.16 -2.65
CA GLY A 318 14.63 5.20 -4.12
C GLY A 318 14.35 6.58 -4.70
N ASP A 319 13.29 6.66 -5.49
CA ASP A 319 12.74 7.82 -6.21
C ASP A 319 12.30 8.98 -5.31
N LEU A 320 11.97 8.71 -4.04
CA LEU A 320 11.54 9.77 -3.10
C LEU A 320 12.72 10.57 -2.53
N CYS A 321 13.95 10.11 -2.71
CA CYS A 321 15.14 10.81 -2.22
C CYS A 321 15.31 12.15 -2.96
N ASP A 322 15.75 13.19 -2.23
CA ASP A 322 15.94 14.57 -2.73
C ASP A 322 14.66 15.30 -3.21
N SER A 323 13.48 14.74 -2.91
CA SER A 323 12.19 15.37 -3.24
C SER A 323 11.90 16.64 -2.42
N CYS A 324 12.43 16.70 -1.20
CA CYS A 324 12.18 17.75 -0.22
C CYS A 324 13.47 18.36 0.31
N LYS A 325 13.43 19.67 0.60
CA LYS A 325 14.55 20.41 1.18
C LYS A 325 14.21 20.83 2.61
N PRO A 326 15.22 21.00 3.49
CA PRO A 326 14.98 21.59 4.81
C PRO A 326 14.32 22.96 4.67
N GLY A 327 13.18 23.14 5.36
CA GLY A 327 12.33 24.33 5.29
C GLY A 327 11.06 24.16 4.48
N ASP A 328 10.97 23.15 3.61
CA ASP A 328 9.78 22.89 2.79
C ASP A 328 8.62 22.39 3.67
N GLU A 329 7.40 22.88 3.41
CA GLU A 329 6.17 22.31 3.98
C GLU A 329 5.66 21.16 3.11
N ILE A 330 5.66 19.96 3.67
CA ILE A 330 5.30 18.74 2.96
C ILE A 330 4.12 18.02 3.61
N GLU A 331 3.38 17.29 2.79
CA GLU A 331 2.46 16.25 3.22
C GLU A 331 3.06 14.90 2.84
N VAL A 332 3.08 13.99 3.80
CA VAL A 332 3.63 12.65 3.64
C VAL A 332 2.53 11.64 3.89
N THR A 333 2.26 10.82 2.87
CA THR A 333 1.50 9.59 3.01
C THR A 333 2.50 8.46 3.23
N GLY A 334 2.37 7.71 4.31
CA GLY A 334 3.33 6.67 4.66
C GLY A 334 2.82 5.68 5.69
N VAL A 335 3.57 4.60 5.88
CA VAL A 335 3.27 3.56 6.86
C VAL A 335 3.95 3.92 8.19
N TYR A 336 3.17 4.01 9.26
CA TYR A 336 3.72 4.26 10.59
C TYR A 336 4.19 2.96 11.23
N SER A 337 5.50 2.75 11.29
CA SER A 337 6.12 1.54 11.84
C SER A 337 6.85 1.82 13.14
N ASN A 338 7.25 0.74 13.82
CA ASN A 338 8.05 0.80 15.02
C ASN A 338 9.26 -0.12 14.90
N ASN A 339 10.42 0.39 15.32
CA ASN A 339 11.65 -0.40 15.35
C ASN A 339 12.05 -0.62 16.80
N PHE A 340 12.50 -1.84 17.09
CA PHE A 340 13.06 -2.18 18.38
C PHE A 340 14.48 -1.63 18.47
N ASP A 341 14.69 -0.67 19.38
CA ASP A 341 16.01 -0.15 19.68
C ASP A 341 16.46 -0.62 21.06
N GLY A 342 17.47 -1.51 21.08
CA GLY A 342 18.07 -2.01 22.31
C GLY A 342 18.73 -0.91 23.15
N ALA A 343 19.19 0.19 22.54
CA ALA A 343 19.85 1.28 23.25
C ALA A 343 18.86 2.17 24.03
N LEU A 344 17.65 2.36 23.52
CA LEU A 344 16.57 3.08 24.20
C LEU A 344 16.11 2.34 25.46
N ASN A 345 16.01 1.01 25.37
CA ASN A 345 15.60 0.16 26.49
C ASN A 345 16.57 0.26 27.69
N TYR A 346 17.88 0.29 27.40
CA TYR A 346 18.89 0.43 28.46
C TYR A 346 18.80 1.77 29.20
N LYS A 347 18.42 2.85 28.49
CA LYS A 347 18.32 4.19 29.08
C LYS A 347 17.02 4.42 29.85
N GLN A 348 15.91 3.82 29.41
CA GLN A 348 14.59 4.09 29.97
C GLN A 348 14.09 3.02 30.96
N GLY A 349 14.71 1.84 31.01
CA GLY A 349 14.35 0.77 31.95
C GLY A 349 13.04 0.05 31.63
N PHE A 350 12.41 0.38 30.51
CA PHE A 350 11.21 -0.26 29.95
C PHE A 350 11.41 -0.50 28.45
N PRO A 351 10.77 -1.53 27.86
CA PRO A 351 10.84 -1.78 26.43
C PRO A 351 10.10 -0.67 25.67
N VAL A 352 10.86 0.27 25.11
CA VAL A 352 10.34 1.40 24.33
C VAL A 352 10.80 1.23 22.88
N PHE A 353 9.82 1.20 21.98
CA PHE A 353 10.07 1.16 20.55
C PHE A 353 10.25 2.57 20.02
N ASN A 354 11.21 2.75 19.11
CA ASN A 354 11.25 3.97 18.31
C ASN A 354 10.17 3.87 17.23
N THR A 355 9.62 5.00 16.83
CA THR A 355 8.53 5.06 15.84
C THR A 355 8.96 5.92 14.68
N LEU A 356 8.68 5.44 13.48
CA LEU A 356 9.15 6.05 12.24
C LEU A 356 8.09 5.90 11.16
N ILE A 357 8.17 6.75 10.14
CA ILE A 357 7.22 6.75 9.02
C ILE A 357 7.99 6.34 7.77
N HIS A 358 7.62 5.21 7.15
CA HIS A 358 8.10 4.89 5.81
C HIS A 358 7.25 5.66 4.81
N ALA A 359 7.84 6.62 4.12
CA ALA A 359 7.11 7.44 3.16
C ALA A 359 6.76 6.59 1.94
N ASN A 360 5.48 6.57 1.57
CA ASN A 360 5.03 6.09 0.28
C ASN A 360 4.91 7.23 -0.73
N HIS A 361 4.39 8.38 -0.33
CA HIS A 361 4.20 9.51 -1.25
C HIS A 361 4.42 10.83 -0.52
N ILE A 362 5.03 11.79 -1.21
CA ILE A 362 5.35 13.12 -0.66
C ILE A 362 4.83 14.17 -1.63
N THR A 363 4.01 15.06 -1.12
CA THR A 363 3.58 16.27 -1.85
C THR A 363 4.13 17.48 -1.14
N ASN A 364 4.76 18.39 -1.90
CA ASN A 364 5.25 19.65 -1.36
C ASN A 364 4.17 20.72 -1.60
N LYS A 365 3.62 21.29 -0.53
CA LYS A 365 2.52 22.27 -0.62
C LYS A 365 2.89 23.49 -1.45
N ASP A 366 4.15 23.91 -1.40
CA ASP A 366 4.62 25.11 -2.09
C ASP A 366 4.73 24.91 -3.61
N LYS A 367 4.97 23.66 -4.06
CA LYS A 367 5.18 23.34 -5.49
C LYS A 367 3.88 22.98 -6.23
N ILE A 368 2.83 22.57 -5.51
CA ILE A 368 1.55 22.11 -6.10
C ILE A 368 0.91 23.19 -6.98
N ALA A 369 1.07 24.46 -6.64
CA ALA A 369 0.44 25.57 -7.36
C ALA A 369 0.86 25.71 -8.84
N CYS A 370 2.00 25.13 -9.26
CA CYS A 370 2.51 25.30 -10.62
C CYS A 370 2.40 24.05 -11.50
N SER A 371 2.28 22.85 -10.94
CA SER A 371 2.43 21.59 -11.71
C SER A 371 1.11 20.96 -12.19
N GLN A 372 -0.05 21.39 -11.69
CA GLN A 372 -1.35 20.83 -12.04
C GLN A 372 -2.21 21.76 -12.92
N LEU A 373 -1.59 22.47 -13.87
CA LEU A 373 -2.37 23.24 -14.85
C LEU A 373 -2.99 22.28 -15.87
N THR A 374 -4.32 22.25 -15.94
CA THR A 374 -5.02 21.46 -16.96
C THR A 374 -4.89 22.11 -18.33
N ASP A 375 -5.13 21.34 -19.41
CA ASP A 375 -5.20 21.89 -20.77
C ASP A 375 -6.25 23.01 -20.89
N GLU A 376 -7.30 22.96 -20.07
CA GLU A 376 -8.36 23.97 -20.02
C GLU A 376 -7.87 25.24 -19.34
N ASP A 377 -7.16 25.11 -18.21
CA ASP A 377 -6.52 26.25 -17.54
C ASP A 377 -5.52 26.95 -18.47
N VAL A 378 -4.70 26.19 -19.19
CA VAL A 378 -3.74 26.75 -20.15
C VAL A 378 -4.46 27.50 -21.28
N LYS A 379 -5.60 26.98 -21.77
CA LYS A 379 -6.42 27.67 -22.76
C LYS A 379 -7.01 28.96 -22.19
N ALA A 380 -7.57 28.92 -20.99
CA ALA A 380 -8.11 30.09 -20.32
C ALA A 380 -7.03 31.17 -20.10
N ILE A 381 -5.83 30.78 -19.66
CA ILE A 381 -4.68 31.69 -19.53
C ILE A 381 -4.32 32.32 -20.89
N ARG A 382 -4.29 31.53 -21.97
CA ARG A 382 -4.01 32.04 -23.32
C ARG A 382 -5.10 32.96 -23.85
N GLU A 383 -6.36 32.72 -23.53
CA GLU A 383 -7.46 33.61 -23.88
C GLU A 383 -7.36 34.93 -23.12
N LEU A 384 -7.18 34.87 -21.80
CA LEU A 384 -6.99 36.05 -20.95
C LEU A 384 -5.75 36.87 -21.34
N SER A 385 -4.68 36.21 -21.79
CA SER A 385 -3.45 36.91 -22.21
C SER A 385 -3.64 37.82 -23.44
N LYS A 386 -4.72 37.62 -24.21
CA LYS A 386 -5.03 38.43 -25.39
C LYS A 386 -5.85 39.68 -25.05
N ASP A 387 -6.38 39.78 -23.82
CA ASP A 387 -7.16 40.94 -23.42
C ASP A 387 -6.25 42.18 -23.29
N PRO A 388 -6.58 43.30 -23.98
CA PRO A 388 -5.75 44.50 -23.93
C PRO A 388 -5.71 45.17 -22.53
N HIS A 389 -6.70 44.88 -21.67
CA HIS A 389 -6.80 45.41 -20.30
C HIS A 389 -6.35 44.40 -19.24
N ILE A 390 -5.59 43.36 -19.61
CA ILE A 390 -5.18 42.31 -18.66
C ILE A 390 -4.33 42.84 -17.50
N ALA A 391 -3.49 43.83 -17.74
CA ALA A 391 -2.64 44.45 -16.71
C ALA A 391 -3.48 45.08 -15.59
N GLU A 392 -4.50 45.86 -15.94
CA GLU A 392 -5.42 46.48 -14.98
C GLU A 392 -6.20 45.43 -14.18
N ARG A 393 -6.63 44.35 -14.84
CA ARG A 393 -7.32 43.23 -14.17
C ARG A 393 -6.40 42.53 -13.15
N ILE A 394 -5.13 42.38 -13.47
CA ILE A 394 -4.14 41.80 -12.55
C ILE A 394 -3.86 42.76 -11.38
N PHE A 395 -3.72 44.06 -11.63
CA PHE A 395 -3.50 45.02 -10.54
C PHE A 395 -4.70 45.09 -9.60
N ALA A 396 -5.92 44.98 -10.13
CA ALA A 396 -7.15 44.89 -9.34
C ALA A 396 -7.27 43.59 -8.53
N SER A 397 -6.66 42.48 -8.99
CA SER A 397 -6.69 41.20 -8.27
C SER A 397 -5.70 41.14 -7.10
N ILE A 398 -4.72 42.05 -7.04
CA ILE A 398 -3.78 42.13 -5.91
C ILE A 398 -4.42 42.89 -4.75
N ALA A 399 -4.51 42.21 -3.61
CA ALA A 399 -5.09 42.73 -2.37
C ALA A 399 -6.44 43.44 -2.59
N PRO A 400 -7.48 42.73 -3.07
CA PRO A 400 -8.78 43.32 -3.41
C PRO A 400 -9.50 43.89 -2.17
N SER A 401 -9.13 43.45 -0.97
CA SER A 401 -9.66 43.93 0.31
C SER A 401 -9.22 45.35 0.68
N ILE A 402 -8.13 45.86 0.08
CA ILE A 402 -7.61 47.20 0.35
C ILE A 402 -8.15 48.14 -0.74
N TYR A 403 -8.91 49.15 -0.33
CA TYR A 403 -9.38 50.19 -1.25
C TYR A 403 -8.25 51.18 -1.59
N GLY A 404 -8.15 51.56 -2.86
CA GLY A 404 -7.14 52.48 -3.37
C GLY A 404 -5.72 51.90 -3.45
N HIS A 405 -4.71 52.77 -3.33
CA HIS A 405 -3.29 52.43 -3.43
C HIS A 405 -2.89 51.74 -4.75
N ASP A 406 -3.49 52.16 -5.87
CA ASP A 406 -3.34 51.50 -7.17
C ASP A 406 -1.88 51.44 -7.64
N TYR A 407 -1.09 52.50 -7.41
CA TYR A 407 0.34 52.51 -7.72
C TYR A 407 1.15 51.49 -6.90
N VAL A 408 0.79 51.27 -5.64
CA VAL A 408 1.48 50.30 -4.78
C VAL A 408 1.14 48.88 -5.22
N LYS A 409 -0.14 48.63 -5.55
CA LYS A 409 -0.58 47.34 -6.10
C LYS A 409 0.08 47.03 -7.43
N GLN A 410 0.20 48.04 -8.30
CA GLN A 410 0.91 47.92 -9.57
C GLN A 410 2.39 47.56 -9.34
N ALA A 411 3.08 48.24 -8.41
CA ALA A 411 4.48 47.94 -8.10
C ALA A 411 4.64 46.50 -7.57
N ILE A 412 3.77 46.07 -6.65
CA ILE A 412 3.77 44.69 -6.13
C ILE A 412 3.51 43.68 -7.24
N ALA A 413 2.59 43.97 -8.16
CA ALA A 413 2.32 43.09 -9.31
C ALA A 413 3.57 42.88 -10.16
N LEU A 414 4.22 43.98 -10.55
CA LEU A 414 5.42 43.93 -11.38
C LEU A 414 6.56 43.17 -10.68
N ALA A 415 6.73 43.38 -9.38
CA ALA A 415 7.72 42.67 -8.57
C ALA A 415 7.45 41.15 -8.46
N LEU A 416 6.18 40.74 -8.42
CA LEU A 416 5.78 39.33 -8.38
C LEU A 416 6.08 38.57 -9.68
N PHE A 417 5.79 39.17 -10.85
CA PHE A 417 6.09 38.53 -12.14
C PHE A 417 7.60 38.47 -12.44
N ARG A 418 8.39 39.31 -11.77
CA ARG A 418 9.85 39.44 -11.90
C ARG A 418 10.30 39.80 -13.33
N GLY A 419 11.54 40.26 -13.43
CA GLY A 419 12.20 40.49 -14.71
C GLY A 419 12.96 39.26 -15.21
N GLU A 420 13.37 39.31 -16.47
CA GLU A 420 14.26 38.32 -17.06
C GLU A 420 15.70 38.56 -16.61
N ALA A 421 16.33 37.54 -16.02
CA ALA A 421 17.76 37.60 -15.70
C ALA A 421 18.60 37.53 -16.98
N LYS A 422 19.45 38.53 -17.21
CA LYS A 422 20.30 38.59 -18.40
C LYS A 422 21.75 38.30 -18.03
N ASN A 423 22.45 37.51 -18.84
CA ASN A 423 23.88 37.27 -18.68
C ASN A 423 24.64 37.67 -19.95
N PRO A 424 24.82 38.98 -20.21
CA PRO A 424 25.48 39.44 -21.42
C PRO A 424 26.96 38.98 -21.42
N GLY A 425 27.28 38.10 -22.37
CA GLY A 425 28.64 37.63 -22.62
C GLY A 425 29.23 36.72 -21.55
N GLU A 426 28.39 36.03 -20.75
CA GLU A 426 28.77 35.06 -19.71
C GLU A 426 29.70 35.58 -18.59
N LYS A 427 30.01 36.88 -18.58
CA LYS A 427 30.96 37.48 -17.61
C LYS A 427 30.33 37.77 -16.25
N HIS A 428 29.07 38.16 -16.22
CA HIS A 428 28.34 38.43 -14.98
C HIS A 428 26.84 38.36 -15.22
N ARG A 429 26.15 37.66 -14.32
CA ARG A 429 24.68 37.57 -14.32
C ARG A 429 24.12 38.88 -13.78
N LEU A 430 23.49 39.68 -14.63
CA LEU A 430 22.72 40.85 -14.23
C LEU A 430 21.45 40.37 -13.52
N ARG A 431 21.12 40.99 -12.39
CA ARG A 431 19.96 40.64 -11.57
C ARG A 431 18.69 41.05 -12.32
N GLY A 432 17.72 40.14 -12.41
CA GLY A 432 16.38 40.38 -12.97
C GLY A 432 15.30 40.62 -11.90
N GLU A 433 15.68 40.85 -10.65
CA GLU A 433 14.74 41.13 -9.55
C GLU A 433 14.73 42.63 -9.25
N GLU A 434 13.58 43.26 -9.44
CA GLU A 434 13.04 44.34 -8.59
C GLU A 434 11.60 43.99 -8.23
#